data_AF-A0A2U1QX20-F1
#
_entry.id   AF-A0A2U1QX20-F1
#
_cell.length_a   1.000
_cell.length_b   1.000
_cell.length_c   1.000
_cell.angle_alpha   90.00
_cell.angle_beta   90.00
_cell.angle_gamma   90.00
#
_symmetry.space_group_name_H-M   'P 1'
#
loop_
_entity.id
_entity.type
_entity.pdbx_description
1 polymer ?
#
loop_
_entity_poly.entity_id
_entity_poly.type
_entity_poly.pdbx_seq_one_letter_code
_entity_poly.pdbx_strand_id
1 'polypeptide(L)'
;MRMLMVALAAALLAGCAGSVMNDARTKSPDKVLTSDKPEKDVAQCVQFAWQDEAVFGVDAAAYLEPRKSGGTTVYTRSAESFVDVITEASGTTLNYYAQQDDFVAMRRMAAMATCL
;
A
#
# COMPACT_ATOMS: atom_id res chain seq x y z
N MET A 1 -0.08 -6.65 -36.81
CA MET A 1 1.21 -6.67 -36.07
C MET A 1 1.50 -5.40 -35.29
N ARG A 2 1.25 -4.20 -35.82
CA ARG A 2 1.57 -2.93 -35.13
C ARG A 2 0.79 -2.70 -33.82
N MET A 3 -0.50 -3.07 -33.78
CA MET A 3 -1.32 -2.99 -32.56
C MET A 3 -0.92 -3.99 -31.47
N LEU A 4 -0.39 -5.15 -31.85
CA LEU A 4 0.08 -6.18 -30.90
C LEU A 4 1.36 -5.73 -30.17
N MET A 5 2.27 -5.04 -30.86
CA MET A 5 3.47 -4.48 -30.22
C MET A 5 3.14 -3.35 -29.24
N VAL A 6 2.12 -2.53 -29.54
CA VAL A 6 1.69 -1.46 -28.63
C VAL A 6 1.05 -2.02 -27.36
N ALA A 7 0.23 -3.07 -27.47
CA ALA A 7 -0.35 -3.75 -26.32
C ALA A 7 0.71 -4.45 -25.44
N LEU A 8 1.71 -5.08 -26.07
CA LEU A 8 2.80 -5.74 -25.35
C LEU A 8 3.70 -4.73 -24.64
N ALA A 9 4.00 -3.59 -25.27
CA ALA A 9 4.75 -2.51 -24.65
C ALA A 9 3.99 -1.88 -23.47
N ALA A 10 2.67 -1.72 -23.58
CA ALA A 10 1.83 -1.22 -22.49
C ALA A 10 1.74 -2.18 -21.30
N ALA A 11 1.75 -3.49 -21.53
CA ALA A 11 1.79 -4.49 -20.46
C ALA A 11 3.13 -4.47 -19.70
N LEU A 12 4.24 -4.17 -20.38
CA LEU A 12 5.56 -4.02 -19.75
C LEU A 12 5.69 -2.74 -18.91
N LEU A 13 4.83 -1.75 -19.12
CA LEU A 13 4.77 -0.50 -18.36
C LEU A 13 3.95 -0.62 -17.06
N ALA A 14 3.24 -1.73 -16.84
CA ALA A 14 2.68 -2.04 -15.54
C ALA A 14 3.85 -2.34 -14.59
N GLY A 15 4.32 -1.31 -13.88
CA GLY A 15 5.50 -1.37 -13.04
C GLY A 15 5.45 -2.52 -12.03
N CYS A 16 6.61 -3.10 -11.70
CA CYS A 16 6.73 -4.31 -10.88
C CYS A 16 5.99 -4.23 -9.53
N ALA A 17 5.83 -3.03 -8.95
CA ALA A 17 5.06 -2.85 -7.72
C ALA A 17 3.55 -3.09 -7.93
N GLY A 18 3.00 -2.65 -9.06
CA GLY A 18 1.57 -2.78 -9.37
C GLY A 18 1.13 -4.23 -9.56
N SER A 19 1.96 -5.06 -10.21
CA SER A 19 1.67 -6.49 -10.35
C SER A 19 1.69 -7.20 -9.00
N VAL A 20 2.69 -6.93 -8.16
CA VAL A 20 2.80 -7.51 -6.81
C VAL A 20 1.60 -7.15 -5.94
N MET A 21 1.19 -5.87 -5.93
CA MET A 21 0.05 -5.43 -5.13
C MET A 21 -1.27 -6.08 -5.61
N ASN A 22 -1.46 -6.20 -6.93
CA ASN A 22 -2.66 -6.83 -7.47
C ASN A 22 -2.71 -8.33 -7.15
N ASP A 23 -1.58 -9.03 -7.24
CA ASP A 23 -1.49 -10.44 -6.87
C ASP A 23 -1.79 -10.63 -5.37
N ALA A 24 -1.25 -9.77 -4.50
CA ALA A 24 -1.52 -9.82 -3.06
C ALA A 24 -3.00 -9.59 -2.72
N ARG A 25 -3.68 -8.67 -3.42
CA ARG A 25 -5.13 -8.40 -3.24
C ARG A 25 -6.04 -9.58 -3.64
N THR A 26 -5.51 -10.61 -4.32
CA THR A 26 -6.27 -11.85 -4.57
C THR A 26 -6.36 -12.76 -3.34
N LYS A 27 -5.54 -12.47 -2.31
CA LYS A 27 -5.50 -13.17 -1.02
C LYS A 27 -6.16 -12.30 0.05
N SER A 28 -6.30 -12.87 1.26
CA SER A 28 -6.72 -12.08 2.42
C SER A 28 -5.60 -11.12 2.85
N PRO A 29 -5.93 -9.91 3.35
CA PRO A 29 -4.96 -9.02 3.98
C PRO A 29 -4.30 -9.69 5.19
N ASP A 30 -3.03 -9.38 5.43
CA ASP A 30 -2.30 -9.83 6.62
C ASP A 30 -2.85 -9.16 7.89
N LYS A 31 -3.35 -7.92 7.75
CA LYS A 31 -4.02 -7.20 8.83
C LYS A 31 -5.12 -6.29 8.29
N VAL A 32 -6.24 -6.27 9.01
CA VAL A 32 -7.32 -5.30 8.81
C VAL A 32 -7.43 -4.43 10.06
N LEU A 33 -7.48 -3.11 9.88
CA LEU A 33 -7.76 -2.12 10.93
C LEU A 33 -8.86 -1.17 10.47
N THR A 34 -9.52 -0.51 11.42
CA THR A 34 -10.56 0.51 11.16
C THR A 34 -10.21 1.80 11.87
N SER A 35 -10.61 2.93 11.29
CA SER A 35 -10.37 4.28 11.79
C SER A 35 -11.61 5.14 11.58
N ASP A 36 -11.93 5.99 12.56
CA ASP A 36 -13.00 7.00 12.44
C ASP A 36 -12.52 8.26 11.68
N LYS A 37 -11.21 8.37 11.44
CA LYS A 37 -10.62 9.49 10.70
C LYS A 37 -10.85 9.38 9.19
N PRO A 38 -10.85 10.51 8.45
CA PRO A 38 -10.94 10.51 6.99
C PRO A 38 -9.83 9.72 6.30
N GLU A 39 -10.18 9.02 5.22
CA GLU A 39 -9.27 8.17 4.43
C GLU A 39 -7.96 8.88 4.06
N LYS A 40 -8.06 10.13 3.60
CA LYS A 40 -6.90 10.94 3.22
C LYS A 40 -5.95 11.20 4.40
N ASP A 41 -6.49 11.53 5.57
CA ASP A 41 -5.69 11.85 6.76
C ASP A 41 -4.97 10.59 7.26
N VAL A 42 -5.67 9.46 7.24
CA VAL A 42 -5.10 8.15 7.56
C VAL A 42 -3.99 7.79 6.58
N ALA A 43 -4.23 7.87 5.27
CA ALA A 43 -3.24 7.53 4.25
C ALA A 43 -1.98 8.41 4.35
N GLN A 44 -2.14 9.71 4.57
CA GLN A 44 -1.02 10.63 4.76
C GLN A 44 -0.25 10.35 6.06
N CYS A 45 -0.94 10.03 7.15
CA CYS A 45 -0.29 9.63 8.40
C CYS A 45 0.57 8.37 8.19
N VAL A 46 0.01 7.33 7.55
CA VAL A 46 0.74 6.09 7.27
C VAL A 46 1.96 6.36 6.40
N GLN A 47 1.81 7.16 5.34
CA GLN A 47 2.94 7.54 4.49
C GLN A 47 4.06 8.17 5.31
N PHE A 48 3.72 9.15 6.15
CA PHE A 48 4.71 9.85 6.97
C PHE A 48 5.38 8.90 7.97
N ALA A 49 4.58 8.06 8.65
CA ALA A 49 5.09 7.10 9.63
C ALA A 49 6.05 6.08 8.99
N TRP A 50 5.80 5.66 7.74
CA TRP A 50 6.68 4.74 7.01
C TRP A 50 7.90 5.40 6.35
N GLN A 51 7.92 6.73 6.28
CA GLN A 51 9.07 7.53 5.85
C GLN A 51 9.97 7.95 7.02
N ASP A 52 9.71 7.46 8.24
CA ASP A 52 10.57 7.73 9.39
C ASP A 52 11.90 6.98 9.28
N GLU A 53 12.95 7.69 8.87
CA GLU A 53 14.32 7.18 8.77
C GLU A 53 14.89 6.70 10.12
N ALA A 54 14.40 7.21 11.26
CA ALA A 54 14.83 6.72 12.57
C ALA A 54 14.33 5.30 12.85
N VAL A 55 13.24 4.88 12.19
CA VAL A 55 12.63 3.56 12.33
C VAL A 55 13.05 2.61 11.22
N PHE A 56 13.12 3.09 9.97
CA PHE A 56 13.29 2.27 8.77
C PHE A 56 14.61 2.49 8.01
N GLY A 57 15.44 3.46 8.42
CA GLY A 57 16.72 3.74 7.78
C GLY A 57 16.58 3.99 6.28
N VAL A 58 17.39 3.31 5.46
CA VAL A 58 17.38 3.46 3.99
C VAL A 58 16.12 2.91 3.31
N ASP A 59 15.31 2.14 4.05
CA ASP A 59 14.06 1.55 3.57
C ASP A 59 12.82 2.40 3.95
N ALA A 60 13.06 3.61 4.48
CA ALA A 60 12.06 4.63 4.81
C ALA A 60 11.46 5.28 3.55
N ALA A 61 10.80 4.48 2.73
CA ALA A 61 10.14 4.93 1.51
C ALA A 61 8.68 4.50 1.51
N ALA A 62 7.77 5.47 1.40
CA ALA A 62 6.35 5.24 1.21
C ALA A 62 5.76 6.23 0.20
N TYR A 63 4.86 5.73 -0.64
CA TYR A 63 4.26 6.48 -1.74
C TYR A 63 2.74 6.33 -1.69
N LEU A 64 2.03 7.37 -2.11
CA LEU A 64 0.57 7.36 -2.24
C LEU A 64 0.19 7.11 -3.71
N GLU A 65 -0.68 6.13 -3.93
CA GLU A 65 -1.28 5.87 -5.24
C GLU A 65 -2.81 5.81 -5.11
N PRO A 66 -3.56 6.70 -5.79
CA PRO A 66 -5.01 6.61 -5.85
C PRO A 66 -5.47 5.29 -6.47
N ARG A 67 -6.41 4.60 -5.84
CA ARG A 67 -6.93 3.33 -6.33
C ARG A 67 -8.05 3.55 -7.34
N LYS A 68 -8.05 2.75 -8.42
CA LYS A 68 -9.14 2.75 -9.41
C LYS A 68 -10.50 2.36 -8.80
N SER A 69 -10.48 1.53 -7.75
CA SER A 69 -11.66 1.08 -7.00
C SER A 69 -12.06 2.04 -5.87
N GLY A 70 -11.39 3.18 -5.72
CA GLY A 70 -11.59 4.11 -4.61
C GLY A 70 -10.64 3.87 -3.43
N GLY A 71 -10.37 4.96 -2.71
CA GLY A 71 -9.35 5.03 -1.66
C GLY A 71 -7.93 5.24 -2.19
N THR A 72 -6.96 5.13 -1.30
CA THR A 72 -5.53 5.33 -1.58
C THR A 72 -4.73 4.12 -1.14
N THR A 73 -3.75 3.73 -1.94
CA THR A 73 -2.72 2.77 -1.54
C THR A 73 -1.54 3.53 -0.98
N VAL A 74 -1.07 3.17 0.22
CA VAL A 74 0.26 3.53 0.71
C VAL A 74 1.17 2.34 0.50
N TYR A 75 2.24 2.47 -0.27
CA TYR A 75 3.12 1.34 -0.59
C TYR A 75 4.58 1.72 -0.49
N THR A 76 5.43 0.73 -0.18
CA THR A 76 6.88 0.89 -0.13
C THR A 76 7.52 0.56 -1.47
N ARG A 77 8.84 0.78 -1.60
CA ARG A 77 9.59 0.36 -2.79
C ARG A 77 9.29 -1.10 -3.13
N SER A 78 9.06 -1.37 -4.41
CA SER A 78 8.74 -2.72 -4.93
C SER A 78 7.51 -3.38 -4.30
N ALA A 79 6.67 -2.62 -3.59
CA ALA A 79 5.52 -3.13 -2.82
C ALA A 79 5.89 -4.27 -1.86
N GLU A 80 7.03 -4.17 -1.18
CA GLU A 80 7.40 -5.11 -0.09
C GLU A 80 6.36 -5.10 1.03
N SER A 81 5.82 -3.91 1.33
CA SER A 81 4.62 -3.74 2.13
C SER A 81 3.72 -2.68 1.49
N PHE A 82 2.42 -2.87 1.60
CA PHE A 82 1.45 -1.83 1.23
C PHE A 82 0.20 -1.93 2.10
N VAL A 83 -0.55 -0.83 2.15
CA VAL A 83 -1.88 -0.80 2.74
C VAL A 83 -2.84 -0.10 1.80
N ASP A 84 -3.99 -0.73 1.56
CA ASP A 84 -5.13 -0.08 0.93
C ASP A 84 -5.95 0.61 2.02
N VAL A 85 -6.07 1.94 1.95
CA VAL A 85 -6.89 2.78 2.83
C VAL A 85 -8.17 3.15 2.09
N ILE A 86 -9.32 2.70 2.58
CA ILE A 86 -10.59 2.70 1.85
C ILE A 86 -11.68 3.31 2.73
N THR A 87 -12.42 4.28 2.21
CA THR A 87 -13.64 4.76 2.85
C THR A 87 -14.75 3.72 2.71
N GLU A 88 -15.33 3.31 3.83
CA GLU A 88 -16.52 2.47 3.94
C GLU A 88 -17.63 3.19 4.71
N ALA A 89 -18.82 2.58 4.79
CA ALA A 89 -19.97 3.20 5.45
C ALA A 89 -19.75 3.49 6.94
N SER A 90 -18.91 2.70 7.61
CA SER A 90 -18.62 2.79 9.04
C SER A 90 -17.35 3.58 9.37
N GLY A 91 -16.65 4.14 8.38
CA GLY A 91 -15.38 4.84 8.58
C GLY A 91 -14.34 4.48 7.53
N THR A 92 -13.07 4.51 7.89
CA THR A 92 -11.94 4.14 7.03
C THR A 92 -11.42 2.75 7.39
N THR A 93 -11.32 1.86 6.42
CA THR A 93 -10.72 0.53 6.55
C THR A 93 -9.31 0.53 5.97
N LEU A 94 -8.37 -0.08 6.69
CA LEU A 94 -6.98 -0.27 6.27
C LEU A 94 -6.74 -1.77 6.07
N ASN A 95 -6.43 -2.17 4.85
CA ASN A 95 -6.07 -3.55 4.50
C ASN A 95 -4.56 -3.63 4.21
N TYR A 96 -3.79 -4.16 5.15
CA TYR A 96 -2.33 -4.25 5.07
C TYR A 96 -1.88 -5.59 4.48
N TYR A 97 -0.84 -5.52 3.67
CA TYR A 97 -0.21 -6.65 2.99
C TYR A 97 1.31 -6.52 3.05
N ALA A 98 2.00 -7.65 3.22
CA ALA A 98 3.45 -7.74 3.15
C ALA A 98 3.88 -8.97 2.33
N GLN A 99 4.96 -8.84 1.57
CA GLN A 99 5.54 -9.98 0.84
C GLN A 99 6.20 -10.99 1.79
N GLN A 100 6.70 -10.51 2.93
CA GLN A 100 7.38 -11.31 3.94
C GLN A 100 6.85 -10.93 5.32
N ASP A 101 6.70 -11.93 6.20
CA ASP A 101 6.41 -11.74 7.61
C ASP A 101 7.74 -11.59 8.38
N ASP A 102 8.33 -10.40 8.26
CA ASP A 102 9.58 -10.05 8.93
C ASP A 102 9.40 -8.88 9.90
N PHE A 103 10.46 -8.56 10.62
CA PHE A 103 10.43 -7.49 11.61
C PHE A 103 10.14 -6.11 10.99
N VAL A 104 10.51 -5.87 9.73
CA VAL A 104 10.23 -4.61 9.03
C VAL A 104 8.75 -4.51 8.71
N ALA A 105 8.14 -5.58 8.21
CA ALA A 105 6.70 -5.69 7.99
C ALA A 105 5.92 -5.49 9.30
N MET A 106 6.33 -6.15 10.38
CA MET A 106 5.72 -5.96 11.70
C MET A 106 5.83 -4.51 12.20
N ARG A 107 6.98 -3.84 11.99
CA ARG A 107 7.15 -2.42 12.33
C ARG A 107 6.25 -1.52 11.49
N ARG A 108 6.13 -1.76 10.18
CA ARG A 108 5.23 -1.01 9.29
C ARG A 108 3.78 -1.17 9.72
N MET A 109 3.36 -2.38 10.06
CA MET A 109 2.04 -2.65 10.61
C MET A 109 1.80 -1.91 11.94
N ALA A 110 2.79 -1.89 12.85
CA ALA A 110 2.71 -1.17 14.11
C ALA A 110 2.63 0.36 13.91
N ALA A 111 3.45 0.92 13.02
CA ALA A 111 3.43 2.34 12.67
C ALA A 111 2.10 2.75 12.02
N MET A 112 1.51 1.88 11.19
CA MET A 112 0.18 2.11 10.63
C MET A 112 -0.90 2.16 11.71
N ALA A 113 -0.80 1.31 12.74
CA ALA A 113 -1.79 1.26 13.83
C ALA A 113 -1.81 2.55 14.69
N THR A 114 -0.74 3.35 14.68
CA THR A 114 -0.73 4.64 15.40
C THR A 114 -1.49 5.75 14.67
N CYS A 115 -1.93 5.50 13.42
CA CYS A 115 -2.63 6.48 12.59
C CYS A 115 -4.15 6.46 12.72
N LEU A 116 -4.73 5.46 13.40
CA LEU A 116 -6.17 5.29 13.58
C LEU A 116 -6.80 6.38 14.45
#